data_AF-A0A1E7IJ48-F1
#
_entry.id   AF-A0A1E7IJ48-F1
#
_cell.length_a   1.000
_cell.length_b   1.000
_cell.length_c   1.000
_cell.angle_alpha   90.00
_cell.angle_beta   90.00
_cell.angle_gamma   90.00
#
_symmetry.space_group_name_H-M   'P 1'
#
loop_
_entity.id
_entity.type
_entity.pdbx_description
1 polymer ?
#
loop_
_entity_poly.entity_id
_entity_poly.type
_entity_poly.pdbx_seq_one_letter_code
_entity_poly.pdbx_strand_id
1 'polypeptide(L)' 'MNEGEEEKKLSLLLAHWIEHNKEHAQDFKRWADKAKTFDGLVYEELIDAVKHVEEVNESLSNALKRMNIKYEGKR' A
#
# COMPACT_ATOMS: atom_id res chain seq x y z
N MET A 1 15.78 -6.61 21.31
CA MET A 1 14.38 -6.89 20.94
C MET A 1 14.29 -8.39 20.73
N ASN A 2 13.23 -9.04 21.23
CA ASN A 2 13.03 -10.45 20.89
C ASN A 2 12.33 -10.55 19.52
N GLU A 3 12.53 -11.66 18.83
CA GLU A 3 12.01 -11.90 17.47
C GLU A 3 10.48 -11.68 17.38
N GLY A 4 9.74 -11.98 18.46
CA GLY A 4 8.28 -11.78 18.52
C GLY A 4 7.82 -10.32 18.64
N GLU A 5 8.65 -9.41 19.17
CA GLU A 5 8.38 -7.96 19.18
C GLU A 5 8.57 -7.35 17.79
N GLU A 6 9.57 -7.80 17.06
CA GLU A 6 9.85 -7.34 15.70
C GLU A 6 8.76 -7.82 14.72
N GLU A 7 8.30 -9.06 14.84
CA GLU A 7 7.18 -9.57 14.03
C GLU A 7 5.88 -8.78 14.28
N LYS A 8 5.55 -8.48 15.55
CA LYS A 8 4.38 -7.65 15.89
C LYS A 8 4.50 -6.23 15.33
N LYS A 9 5.69 -5.62 15.46
CA LYS A 9 5.98 -4.30 14.93
C LYS A 9 5.82 -4.29 13.41
N LEU A 10 6.32 -5.32 12.71
CA LEU A 10 6.18 -5.44 11.27
C LEU A 10 4.71 -5.56 10.84
N SER A 11 3.89 -6.36 11.53
CA SER A 11 2.45 -6.44 11.22
C SER A 11 1.73 -5.09 11.34
N LEU A 12 2.06 -4.29 12.36
CA LEU A 12 1.53 -2.93 12.51
C LEU A 12 1.99 -2.01 11.39
N LEU A 13 3.27 -2.07 11.01
CA LEU A 13 3.83 -1.28 9.91
C LEU A 13 3.17 -1.64 8.57
N LEU A 14 2.99 -2.92 8.27
CA LEU A 14 2.33 -3.37 7.04
C LEU A 14 0.90 -2.81 6.94
N ALA A 15 0.11 -2.89 8.02
CA ALA A 15 -1.23 -2.34 8.06
C ALA A 15 -1.23 -0.80 7.88
N HIS A 16 -0.30 -0.11 8.53
CA HIS A 16 -0.15 1.34 8.41
C HIS A 16 0.23 1.77 6.98
N TRP A 17 1.20 1.10 6.35
CA TRP A 17 1.61 1.41 4.98
C TRP A 17 0.50 1.16 3.96
N ILE A 18 -0.28 0.08 4.10
CA ILE A 18 -1.44 -0.17 3.24
C ILE A 18 -2.43 0.99 3.31
N GLU A 19 -2.71 1.49 4.51
CA GLU A 19 -3.65 2.60 4.68
C GLU A 19 -3.09 3.90 4.09
N HIS A 20 -1.83 4.22 4.38
CA HIS A 20 -1.20 5.44 3.86
C HIS A 20 -1.08 5.43 2.32
N ASN A 21 -0.80 4.27 1.74
CA ASN A 21 -0.78 4.09 0.30
C ASN A 21 -2.16 4.36 -0.34
N LYS A 22 -3.28 4.02 0.32
CA LYS A 22 -4.61 4.38 -0.19
C LYS A 22 -4.82 5.90 -0.20
N GLU A 23 -4.34 6.60 0.82
CA GLU A 23 -4.38 8.08 0.85
C GLU A 23 -3.57 8.66 -0.32
N HIS A 24 -2.36 8.15 -0.55
CA HIS A 24 -1.54 8.54 -1.71
C HIS A 24 -2.23 8.26 -3.05
N ALA A 25 -2.79 7.07 -3.24
CA ALA A 25 -3.51 6.72 -4.46
C ALA A 25 -4.71 7.66 -4.71
N GLN A 26 -5.45 8.04 -3.66
CA GLN A 26 -6.54 9.01 -3.76
C GLN A 26 -6.03 10.40 -4.17
N ASP A 27 -4.94 10.87 -3.57
CA ASP A 27 -4.32 12.15 -3.91
C ASP A 27 -3.79 12.17 -5.34
N PHE A 28 -3.10 11.11 -5.78
CA PHE A 28 -2.61 10.98 -7.14
C PHE A 28 -3.75 11.00 -8.15
N LYS A 29 -4.82 10.25 -7.89
CA LYS A 29 -6.03 10.25 -8.73
C LYS A 29 -6.67 11.63 -8.82
N ARG A 30 -6.78 12.35 -7.69
CA ARG A 30 -7.32 13.71 -7.65
C ARG A 30 -6.50 14.69 -8.50
N TRP A 31 -5.17 14.53 -8.52
CA TRP A 31 -4.30 15.34 -9.37
C TRP A 31 -4.31 14.90 -10.83
N ALA A 32 -4.42 13.60 -11.10
CA ALA A 32 -4.59 13.07 -12.45
C ALA A 32 -5.84 13.69 -13.11
N ASP A 33 -6.97 13.74 -12.39
CA ASP A 33 -8.20 14.33 -12.91
C ASP A 33 -8.05 15.83 -13.24
N LYS A 34 -7.21 16.57 -12.51
CA LYS A 34 -6.87 17.96 -12.85
C LYS A 34 -5.98 18.02 -14.10
N ALA A 35 -4.97 17.14 -14.16
CA ALA A 35 -3.99 17.07 -15.25
C ALA A 35 -4.63 16.83 -16.62
N LYS A 36 -5.76 16.11 -16.69
CA LYS A 36 -6.56 15.94 -17.93
C LYS A 36 -6.83 17.25 -18.68
N THR A 37 -6.92 18.37 -17.97
CA THR A 37 -7.29 19.67 -18.57
C THR A 37 -6.10 20.43 -19.16
N PHE A 38 -4.86 20.04 -18.86
CA PHE A 38 -3.67 20.76 -19.31
C PHE A 38 -2.54 19.88 -19.86
N ASP A 39 -2.44 18.60 -19.49
CA ASP A 39 -1.45 17.67 -20.04
C ASP A 39 -1.92 16.20 -19.92
N GLY A 40 -2.18 15.58 -21.07
CA GLY A 40 -2.63 14.18 -21.16
C GLY A 40 -1.56 13.16 -20.77
N LEU A 41 -0.27 13.45 -21.00
CA LEU A 41 0.82 12.55 -20.62
C LEU A 41 1.02 12.56 -19.11
N VAL A 42 0.96 13.73 -18.48
CA VAL A 42 1.01 13.83 -17.00
C VAL A 42 -0.19 13.11 -16.37
N TYR A 43 -1.37 13.16 -17.00
CA TYR A 43 -2.52 12.37 -16.57
C TYR A 43 -2.23 10.87 -16.58
N GLU A 44 -1.68 10.35 -17.69
CA GLU A 44 -1.35 8.92 -17.85
C GLU A 44 -0.33 8.47 -16.79
N GLU A 45 0.74 9.22 -16.59
CA GLU A 45 1.78 8.92 -15.59
C GLU A 45 1.21 8.89 -14.15
N LEU A 46 0.30 9.80 -13.81
CA LEU A 46 -0.34 9.81 -12.49
C LEU A 46 -1.32 8.64 -12.31
N ILE A 47 -2.00 8.21 -13.37
CA ILE A 47 -2.84 7.00 -13.33
C ILE A 47 -1.99 5.74 -13.17
N ASP A 48 -0.83 5.67 -13.82
CA ASP A 48 0.08 4.55 -13.65
C ASP A 48 0.68 4.52 -12.24
N ALA A 49 0.97 5.69 -11.65
CA ALA A 49 1.36 5.77 -10.24
C ALA A 49 0.27 5.21 -9.30
N VAL A 50 -1.01 5.46 -9.57
CA VAL A 50 -2.13 4.87 -8.79
C VAL A 50 -2.10 3.34 -8.89
N LYS A 51 -1.95 2.78 -10.09
CA LYS A 51 -1.89 1.32 -10.30
C LYS A 51 -0.71 0.69 -9.55
N HIS A 52 0.48 1.28 -9.63
CA HIS A 52 1.65 0.75 -8.93
C HIS A 52 1.46 0.76 -7.41
N VAL A 53 0.79 1.77 -6.85
CA VAL A 53 0.46 1.81 -5.41
C VAL A 53 -0.53 0.70 -5.04
N GLU A 54 -1.50 0.39 -5.90
CA GLU A 54 -2.41 -0.75 -5.71
C GLU A 54 -1.64 -2.09 -5.71
N GLU A 55 -0.70 -2.29 -6.63
CA GLU A 55 0.15 -3.49 -6.69
C GLU A 55 1.05 -3.64 -5.44
N VAL A 56 1.60 -2.52 -4.94
CA VAL A 56 2.31 -2.50 -3.66
C VAL A 56 1.38 -2.94 -2.53
N ASN A 57 0.15 -2.42 -2.49
CA ASN A 57 -0.83 -2.79 -1.48
C ASN A 57 -1.22 -4.27 -1.51
N GLU A 58 -1.30 -4.89 -2.69
CA GLU A 58 -1.52 -6.33 -2.83
C GLU A 58 -0.37 -7.12 -2.21
N SER A 59 0.88 -6.74 -2.51
CA SER A 59 2.08 -7.37 -1.97
C SER A 59 2.15 -7.25 -0.44
N LEU A 60 1.89 -6.05 0.09
CA LEU A 60 1.85 -5.79 1.53
C LEU A 60 0.72 -6.56 2.23
N SER A 61 -0.45 -6.64 1.60
CA SER A 61 -1.59 -7.41 2.12
C SER A 61 -1.29 -8.90 2.19
N ASN A 62 -0.59 -9.43 1.18
CA ASN A 62 -0.16 -10.82 1.16
C ASN A 62 0.89 -11.10 2.24
N ALA A 63 1.83 -10.17 2.48
CA ALA A 63 2.78 -10.28 3.59
C ALA A 63 2.05 -10.28 4.95
N LEU A 64 1.11 -9.36 5.16
CA LEU A 64 0.35 -9.26 6.41
C LEU A 64 -0.49 -10.53 6.68
N LYS A 65 -1.13 -11.09 5.66
CA LYS A 65 -1.86 -12.38 5.76
C LYS A 65 -0.95 -13.52 6.21
N ARG A 66 0.25 -13.64 5.63
CA ARG A 66 1.22 -14.68 6.00
C ARG A 66 1.70 -14.54 7.44
N MET A 67 1.89 -13.31 7.91
CA MET A 67 2.23 -13.03 9.31
C MET A 67 1.12 -13.48 10.26
N ASN A 68 -0.15 -13.20 9.94
CA ASN A 68 -1.28 -13.61 10.79
C ASN A 68 -1.49 -15.12 10.83
N ILE A 69 -1.34 -15.83 9.70
CA ILE A 69 -1.41 -17.30 9.65
C ILE A 69 -0.33 -17.95 10.53
N LYS A 70 0.88 -17.37 10.58
CA LYS A 70 1.98 -17.86 11.42
C LYS A 70 1.66 -17.80 12.92
N TYR A 71 0.81 -16.85 13.35
CA TYR A 71 0.36 -16.74 14.74
C TYR A 71 -0.77 -17.71 15.11
N GLU A 72 -1.64 -18.07 14.17
CA GLU A 72 -2.71 -19.05 14.41
C GLU A 72 -2.18 -20.49 14.47
N GLY A 73 -1.17 -20.82 13.65
CA GLY A 73 -0.55 -22.16 13.62
C GLY A 73 0.45 -22.46 14.74
N LYS A 74 0.74 -21.51 15.63
CA LYS A 74 1.64 -21.66 16.80
C LYS A 74 0.90 -21.78 18.14
N ARG A 75 -0.43 -21.89 18.12
CA ARG A 75 -1.25 -22.08 19.33
C ARG A 75 -1.35 -23.54 19.75
#